data_AF-E6Q0L5-F1
#
_entry.id   AF-E6Q0L5-F1
#
_cell.length_a   1.000
_cell.length_b   1.000
_cell.length_c   1.000
_cell.angle_alpha   90.00
_cell.angle_beta   90.00
_cell.angle_gamma   90.00
#
_symmetry.space_group_name_H-M   'P 1'
#
loop_
_entity.id
_entity.type
_entity.pdbx_description
1 polymer ?
#
loop_
_entity_poly.entity_id
_entity_poly.type
_entity_poly.pdbx_seq_one_letter_code
_entity_poly.pdbx_strand_id
1 'polypeptide(L)'
;MERISNPFAPGAGAPPPEMAGREGIVEDGIVNIERNKRGLHEKPLLISGLRGVGKTVLLHTFRVYAEDHDYGATFVEASEKGGFLRSLAQELYPSVYAVRAW
;
A
#
# COMPACT_ATOMS: atom_id res chain seq x y z
N MET A 1 6.58 -21.54 20.63
CA MET A 1 6.03 -20.18 20.47
C MET A 1 4.56 -20.36 20.07
N GLU A 2 3.65 -19.99 20.96
CA GLU A 2 2.22 -20.34 20.86
C GLU A 2 1.53 -19.61 19.69
N ARG A 3 0.70 -20.34 18.94
CA ARG A 3 -0.17 -19.76 17.89
C ARG A 3 -1.18 -18.75 18.45
N ILE A 4 -1.44 -18.80 19.75
CA ILE A 4 -2.43 -17.95 20.45
C ILE A 4 -1.94 -16.50 20.56
N SER A 5 -0.63 -16.26 20.68
CA SER A 5 -0.04 -14.92 20.76
C SER A 5 0.44 -14.39 19.41
N ASN A 6 0.02 -15.00 18.30
CA ASN A 6 0.39 -14.53 16.96
C ASN A 6 -0.61 -13.43 16.52
N PRO A 7 -0.20 -12.15 16.45
CA PRO A 7 -1.08 -11.06 16.03
C PRO A 7 -1.45 -11.13 14.53
N PHE A 8 -0.79 -12.04 13.78
CA PHE A 8 -1.10 -12.28 12.39
C PHE A 8 -2.41 -13.06 12.24
N ALA A 9 -3.50 -12.35 11.96
CA ALA A 9 -4.76 -12.92 11.52
C ALA A 9 -4.82 -12.97 9.99
N PRO A 10 -4.66 -14.14 9.34
CA PRO A 10 -4.84 -14.25 7.90
C PRO A 10 -6.34 -14.17 7.57
N GLY A 11 -6.83 -12.96 7.31
CA GLY A 11 -8.16 -12.68 6.80
C GLY A 11 -8.08 -11.79 5.57
N ALA A 12 -8.95 -12.01 4.59
CA ALA A 12 -9.06 -11.16 3.41
C ALA A 12 -9.52 -9.75 3.83
N GLY A 13 -8.59 -8.78 3.83
CA GLY A 13 -8.90 -7.34 3.94
C GLY A 13 -8.94 -6.73 5.34
N ALA A 14 -8.81 -7.50 6.43
CA ALA A 14 -8.72 -6.92 7.77
C ALA A 14 -7.26 -6.53 8.08
N PRO A 15 -6.96 -5.25 8.42
CA PRO A 15 -5.64 -4.91 8.93
C PRO A 15 -5.39 -5.68 10.24
N PRO A 16 -4.21 -6.29 10.42
CA PRO A 16 -3.88 -7.00 11.65
C PRO A 16 -3.96 -6.02 12.83
N PRO A 17 -4.44 -6.46 14.00
CA PRO A 17 -4.62 -5.61 15.18
C PRO A 17 -3.32 -5.01 15.71
N GLU A 18 -2.16 -5.55 15.31
CA GLU A 18 -0.85 -5.05 15.70
C GLU A 18 0.16 -5.20 14.54
N MET A 19 0.82 -4.09 14.18
CA MET A 19 1.87 -4.03 13.16
C MET A 19 3.27 -4.13 13.78
N ALA A 20 3.43 -5.00 14.79
CA ALA A 20 4.61 -5.08 15.63
C ALA A 20 5.92 -5.06 14.83
N GLY A 21 6.75 -4.04 15.06
CA GLY A 21 8.08 -3.88 14.45
C GLY A 21 8.07 -3.30 13.03
N ARG A 22 6.95 -2.71 12.60
CA ARG A 22 6.77 -2.09 11.27
C ARG A 22 6.28 -0.66 11.33
N GLU A 23 6.24 -0.08 12.51
CA GLU A 23 5.79 1.28 12.76
C GLU A 23 6.61 2.28 11.94
N GLY A 24 7.93 2.09 11.88
CA GLY A 24 8.81 2.92 11.05
C GLY A 24 8.54 2.82 9.54
N ILE A 25 8.21 1.63 9.03
CA ILE A 25 7.85 1.45 7.60
C ILE A 25 6.53 2.17 7.30
N VAL A 26 5.58 2.10 8.25
CA VAL A 26 4.29 2.79 8.12
C VAL A 26 4.50 4.30 8.13
N GLU A 27 5.29 4.80 9.07
CA GLU A 27 5.65 6.21 9.19
C GLU A 27 6.35 6.74 7.92
N ASP A 28 7.33 6.01 7.39
CA ASP A 28 8.03 6.37 6.15
C ASP A 28 7.07 6.48 4.96
N GLY A 29 6.08 5.59 4.87
CA GLY A 29 5.07 5.61 3.82
C GLY A 29 4.11 6.80 3.95
N ILE A 30 3.70 7.13 5.18
CA ILE A 30 2.87 8.30 5.48
C ILE A 30 3.62 9.59 5.15
N VAL A 31 4.88 9.72 5.59
CA VAL A 31 5.74 10.87 5.29
C VAL A 31 5.90 11.05 3.78
N ASN A 32 6.09 9.95 3.04
CA ASN A 32 6.14 9.96 1.58
C ASN A 32 4.87 10.57 0.94
N ILE A 33 3.70 10.11 1.36
CA ILE A 33 2.40 10.58 0.84
C ILE A 33 2.22 12.07 1.14
N GLU A 34 2.43 12.48 2.39
CA GLU A 34 2.28 13.87 2.83
C GLU A 34 3.24 14.83 2.12
N ARG A 35 4.49 14.40 1.89
CA ARG A 35 5.47 15.20 1.15
C ARG A 35 5.09 15.35 -0.32
N ASN A 36 4.72 14.25 -0.97
CA ASN A 36 4.27 14.27 -2.37
C ASN A 36 3.01 15.13 -2.55
N LYS A 37 2.06 15.07 -1.62
CA LYS A 37 0.86 15.93 -1.61
C LYS A 37 1.20 17.42 -1.56
N ARG A 38 2.32 17.80 -0.92
CA ARG A 38 2.84 19.18 -0.85
C ARG A 38 3.74 19.56 -2.02
N GLY A 39 3.86 18.72 -3.05
CA GLY A 39 4.75 18.93 -4.19
C GLY A 39 6.23 18.77 -3.84
N LEU A 40 6.55 18.20 -2.68
CA LEU A 40 7.91 17.89 -2.29
C LEU A 40 8.26 16.49 -2.81
N HIS A 41 9.46 16.35 -3.35
CA HIS A 41 9.95 15.05 -3.79
C HIS A 41 10.35 14.17 -2.61
N GLU A 42 9.96 12.90 -2.68
CA GLU A 42 10.43 11.84 -1.79
C GLU A 42 10.70 10.56 -2.58
N LYS A 43 11.55 9.67 -2.05
CA LYS A 43 11.94 8.43 -2.73
C LYS A 43 10.84 7.37 -2.60
N PRO A 44 10.55 6.60 -3.67
CA PRO A 44 9.62 5.49 -3.58
C PRO A 44 10.12 4.43 -2.59
N LEU A 45 9.19 3.83 -1.84
CA LEU A 45 9.47 2.79 -0.87
C LEU A 45 9.44 1.41 -1.53
N LEU A 46 10.48 0.60 -1.31
CA LEU A 46 10.55 -0.80 -1.74
C LEU A 46 10.45 -1.73 -0.53
N ILE A 47 9.34 -2.45 -0.40
CA ILE A 47 9.12 -3.41 0.69
C ILE A 47 9.40 -4.83 0.18
N SER A 48 10.43 -5.47 0.72
CA SER A 48 10.80 -6.86 0.41
C SER A 48 10.72 -7.76 1.64
N GLY A 49 10.68 -9.09 1.44
CA GLY A 49 10.62 -10.06 2.53
C GLY A 49 9.89 -11.35 2.15
N LEU A 50 9.87 -12.33 3.07
CA LEU A 50 9.30 -13.66 2.87
C LEU A 50 7.79 -13.63 2.54
N ARG A 51 7.27 -14.70 1.94
CA ARG A 51 5.82 -14.85 1.70
C ARG A 51 5.07 -14.88 3.04
N GLY A 52 3.89 -14.28 3.08
CA GLY A 52 3.02 -14.33 4.26
C GLY A 52 3.38 -13.33 5.36
N VAL A 53 4.42 -12.51 5.20
CA VAL A 53 4.79 -11.51 6.22
C VAL A 53 3.94 -10.23 6.16
N GLY A 54 2.82 -10.16 5.42
CA GLY A 54 1.98 -8.96 5.42
C GLY A 54 2.50 -7.75 4.62
N LYS A 55 3.28 -7.97 3.56
CA LYS A 55 3.71 -6.87 2.66
C LYS A 55 2.53 -6.21 1.94
N THR A 56 1.57 -7.01 1.47
CA THR A 56 0.33 -6.51 0.84
C THR A 56 -0.51 -5.70 1.80
N VAL A 57 -0.52 -6.08 3.09
CA VAL A 57 -1.20 -5.33 4.15
C VAL A 57 -0.60 -3.93 4.27
N LEU A 58 0.74 -3.80 4.29
CA LEU A 58 1.40 -2.48 4.31
C LEU A 58 0.97 -1.60 3.13
N LEU A 59 0.98 -2.15 1.91
CA LEU A 59 0.55 -1.41 0.72
C LEU A 59 -0.92 -0.98 0.81
N HIS A 60 -1.78 -1.82 1.37
CA HIS A 60 -3.18 -1.47 1.62
C HIS A 60 -3.32 -0.36 2.68
N THR A 61 -2.54 -0.41 3.76
CA THR A 61 -2.52 0.64 4.79
C THR A 61 -2.16 2.00 4.17
N PHE A 62 -1.17 2.06 3.29
CA PHE A 62 -0.81 3.29 2.60
C PHE A 62 -1.91 3.81 1.69
N ARG A 63 -2.58 2.91 0.96
CA ARG A 63 -3.71 3.26 0.10
C ARG A 63 -4.86 3.88 0.91
N VAL A 64 -5.26 3.23 2.00
CA VAL A 64 -6.33 3.73 2.88
C VAL A 64 -5.96 5.10 3.44
N TYR A 65 -4.72 5.24 3.95
CA TYR A 65 -4.25 6.54 4.44
C TYR A 65 -4.31 7.62 3.36
N ALA A 66 -3.86 7.33 2.14
CA ALA A 66 -3.92 8.27 1.02
C ALA A 66 -5.36 8.67 0.67
N GLU A 67 -6.27 7.69 0.54
CA GLU A 67 -7.68 7.93 0.22
C GLU A 67 -8.38 8.75 1.31
N ASP A 68 -8.13 8.46 2.59
CA ASP A 68 -8.66 9.21 3.75
C ASP A 68 -8.12 10.65 3.83
N HIS A 69 -7.04 10.96 3.11
CA HIS A 69 -6.38 12.26 3.10
C HIS A 69 -6.39 12.89 1.70
N ASP A 70 -7.46 12.71 0.92
CA ASP A 70 -7.66 13.34 -0.40
C ASP A 70 -6.48 13.16 -1.37
N TYR A 71 -5.78 12.03 -1.30
CA TYR A 71 -4.68 11.69 -2.18
C TYR A 71 -5.05 10.48 -3.02
N GLY A 72 -5.12 10.68 -4.34
CA GLY A 72 -5.44 9.62 -5.28
C GLY A 72 -4.45 8.45 -5.19
N ALA A 73 -4.94 7.26 -4.88
CA ALA A 73 -4.13 6.05 -4.80
C ALA A 73 -4.75 4.93 -5.65
N THR A 74 -3.91 4.14 -6.28
CA THR A 74 -4.33 2.94 -7.04
C THR A 74 -3.49 1.75 -6.62
N PHE A 75 -4.08 0.56 -6.71
CA PHE A 75 -3.39 -0.69 -6.40
C PHE A 75 -3.14 -1.46 -7.68
N VAL A 76 -1.91 -1.96 -7.87
CA VAL A 76 -1.53 -2.75 -9.05
C VAL A 76 -0.92 -4.06 -8.59
N GLU A 77 -1.53 -5.17 -8.98
CA GLU A 77 -0.93 -6.49 -8.82
C GLU A 77 -0.20 -6.88 -10.12
N ALA A 78 1.12 -6.96 -10.04
CA ALA A 78 1.95 -7.39 -11.16
C ALA A 78 1.99 -8.91 -11.23
N SER A 79 1.51 -9.49 -12.33
CA SER A 79 1.66 -10.92 -12.64
C SER A 79 2.79 -11.15 -13.63
N GLU A 80 3.46 -12.31 -13.52
CA GLU A 80 4.46 -12.75 -14.51
C GLU A 80 3.86 -12.92 -15.91
N LYS A 81 2.56 -13.22 -15.97
CA LYS A 81 1.78 -13.30 -17.22
C LYS A 81 1.15 -11.95 -17.53
N GLY A 82 1.12 -11.54 -18.79
CA GLY A 82 0.37 -10.36 -19.23
C GLY A 82 1.12 -9.01 -19.16
N GLY A 83 2.27 -8.94 -18.48
CA GLY A 83 3.21 -7.81 -18.54
C GLY A 83 2.83 -6.63 -17.64
N PHE A 84 3.83 -6.09 -16.92
CA PHE A 84 3.64 -5.03 -15.93
C PHE A 84 2.97 -3.76 -16.49
N LEU A 85 3.41 -3.28 -17.66
CA LEU A 85 2.86 -2.06 -18.27
C LEU A 85 1.36 -2.18 -18.55
N ARG A 86 0.90 -3.39 -18.90
CA ARG A 86 -0.51 -3.66 -19.15
C ARG A 86 -1.31 -3.56 -17.86
N SER A 87 -0.89 -4.26 -16.82
CA SER A 87 -1.53 -4.20 -15.49
C SER A 87 -1.55 -2.78 -14.95
N LEU A 88 -0.44 -2.06 -15.07
CA LEU A 88 -0.34 -0.67 -14.66
C LEU A 88 -1.34 0.22 -15.41
N ALA A 89 -1.41 0.11 -16.74
CA ALA A 89 -2.33 0.91 -17.54
C ALA A 89 -3.80 0.63 -17.21
N GLN A 90 -4.16 -0.64 -16.97
CA GLN A 90 -5.53 -1.04 -16.64
C GLN A 90 -6.03 -0.44 -15.32
N GLU A 91 -5.17 -0.34 -14.32
CA GLU A 91 -5.53 0.20 -13.01
C GLU A 91 -5.36 1.73 -12.93
N LEU A 92 -4.34 2.28 -13.60
CA LEU A 92 -4.05 3.71 -13.52
C LEU A 92 -5.06 4.54 -14.32
N TYR A 93 -5.51 4.05 -15.48
CA TYR A 93 -6.44 4.78 -16.33
C TYR A 93 -7.72 5.19 -15.58
N PRO A 94 -8.53 4.29 -15.00
CA PRO A 94 -9.75 4.68 -14.29
C PRO A 94 -9.46 5.60 -13.10
N SER A 95 -8.36 5.36 -12.38
CA SER A 95 -7.97 6.15 -11.21
C SER A 95 -7.67 7.61 -11.56
N VAL A 96 -6.97 7.87 -12.66
CA VAL A 96 -6.68 9.25 -13.11
C VAL A 96 -7.95 9.98 -13.54
N TYR A 97 -8.90 9.29 -14.18
CA TYR A 97 -10.19 9.89 -14.54
C TYR A 97 -11.04 10.20 -13.31
N ALA A 98 -11.04 9.33 -12.30
CA ALA A 98 -11.77 9.56 -11.06
C ALA A 98 -11.28 10.81 -10.32
N VAL A 99 -9.97 11.07 -10.31
CA VAL A 99 -9.38 12.26 -9.66
C VAL A 99 -9.66 13.56 -10.43
N ARG A 100 -9.84 13.50 -11.76
CA ARG A 100 -10.18 14.67 -12.59
C ARG A 100 -11.63 15.13 -12.47
N ALA A 101 -12.51 14.34 -11.85
CA ALA A 101 -13.92 14.66 -11.67
C ALA A 101 -14.21 15.52 -10.41
N TRP A 102 -13.16 16.00 -9.73
CA TRP A 102 -13.21 16.84 -8.53
C TRP A 102 -12.89 18.29 -8.86
#